data_AF-A0A9W8YAE8-F1
#
_entry.id   AF-A0A9W8YAE8-F1
#
_cell.length_a   1.000
_cell.length_b   1.000
_cell.length_c   1.000
_cell.angle_alpha   90.00
_cell.angle_beta   90.00
_cell.angle_gamma   90.00
#
_symmetry.space_group_name_H-M   'P 1'
#
loop_
_entity.id
_entity.type
_entity.pdbx_description
1 polymer ?
#
loop_
_entity_poly.entity_id
_entity_poly.type
_entity_poly.pdbx_seq_one_letter_code
_entity_poly.pdbx_strand_id
1 'polypeptide(L)'
;MYQPGLAQSMLATQAYFDNVTRDIIDEVDDNLSVKFELIYTMGSQESVDFAPERWLIIQQVLELLPQFAIQIQKHLPEAIDIQTFGEGKFPRVRLLRKNAADQLLKSLAEYIVDRGLPGLPTRSQPDAMRVAILRYITLPELDIEDINAVEKSNFWSNLTKFPLLLVRGLIAGGVLRFTLR
;
A
#
# COMPACT_ATOMS: atom_id res chain seq x y z
N MET A 1 18.45 -28.47 -39.45
CA MET A 1 18.66 -29.45 -38.37
C MET A 1 18.06 -28.85 -37.11
N TYR A 2 16.91 -29.36 -36.65
CA TYR A 2 16.21 -28.87 -35.46
C TYR A 2 17.02 -29.30 -34.23
N GLN A 3 17.47 -28.36 -33.40
CA GLN A 3 18.26 -28.64 -32.19
C GLN A 3 17.37 -28.46 -30.94
N PRO A 4 16.59 -29.48 -30.55
CA PRO A 4 15.64 -29.38 -29.44
C PRO A 4 16.33 -29.05 -28.10
N GLY A 5 17.57 -29.49 -27.91
CA GLY A 5 18.34 -29.19 -26.70
C GLY A 5 18.68 -27.71 -26.51
N LEU A 6 18.82 -26.93 -27.61
CA LEU A 6 19.07 -25.50 -27.52
C LEU A 6 17.81 -24.76 -27.06
N ALA A 7 16.65 -25.09 -27.64
CA ALA A 7 15.37 -24.52 -27.22
C ALA A 7 15.06 -24.83 -25.74
N GLN A 8 15.35 -26.04 -25.31
CA GLN A 8 15.13 -26.47 -23.92
C GLN A 8 16.06 -25.75 -22.94
N SER A 9 17.33 -25.53 -23.34
CA SER A 9 18.28 -24.73 -22.57
C SER A 9 17.87 -23.25 -22.46
N MET A 10 17.40 -22.66 -23.57
CA MET A 10 16.90 -21.28 -23.59
C MET A 10 15.67 -21.10 -22.70
N LEU A 11 14.69 -22.02 -22.77
CA LEU A 11 13.51 -21.98 -21.91
C LEU A 11 13.85 -22.14 -20.44
N ALA A 12 14.78 -23.05 -20.10
CA ALA A 12 15.23 -23.21 -18.72
C ALA A 12 15.95 -21.95 -18.21
N THR A 13 16.73 -21.30 -19.07
CA THR A 13 17.42 -20.03 -18.74
C THR A 13 16.42 -18.89 -18.54
N GLN A 14 15.41 -18.78 -19.40
CA GLN A 14 14.34 -17.79 -19.25
C GLN A 14 13.57 -18.01 -17.94
N ALA A 15 13.10 -19.23 -17.70
CA ALA A 15 12.37 -19.56 -16.47
C ALA A 15 13.19 -19.31 -15.20
N TYR A 16 14.51 -19.45 -15.28
CA TYR A 16 15.41 -19.06 -14.19
C TYR A 16 15.38 -17.55 -13.97
N PHE A 17 15.58 -16.74 -15.01
CA PHE A 17 15.54 -15.28 -14.90
C PHE A 17 14.18 -14.76 -14.42
N ASP A 18 13.07 -15.33 -14.89
CA ASP A 18 11.72 -15.00 -14.43
C ASP A 18 11.58 -15.15 -12.89
N ASN A 19 12.36 -16.03 -12.27
CA ASN A 19 12.35 -16.26 -10.82
C ASN A 19 13.41 -15.47 -10.04
N VAL A 20 14.54 -15.10 -10.65
CA VAL A 20 15.68 -14.51 -9.91
C VAL A 20 15.96 -13.04 -10.25
N THR A 21 15.39 -12.51 -11.32
CA THR A 21 15.57 -11.10 -11.71
C THR A 21 14.33 -10.25 -11.44
N ARG A 22 14.53 -8.94 -11.42
CA ARG A 22 13.47 -7.94 -11.43
C ARG A 22 13.75 -6.99 -12.58
N ASP A 23 12.74 -6.74 -13.39
CA ASP A 23 12.82 -5.73 -14.43
C ASP A 23 12.78 -4.35 -13.80
N ILE A 24 13.78 -3.51 -14.11
CA ILE A 24 13.84 -2.12 -13.72
C ILE A 24 13.81 -1.31 -15.00
N ILE A 25 12.76 -0.52 -15.16
CA ILE A 25 12.61 0.39 -16.30
C ILE A 25 13.10 1.76 -15.84
N ASP A 26 14.14 2.25 -16.51
CA ASP A 26 14.62 3.62 -16.31
C ASP A 26 13.67 4.61 -17.03
N GLU A 27 13.62 5.86 -16.56
CA GLU A 27 12.76 6.92 -17.13
C GLU A 27 11.29 6.50 -17.28
N VAL A 28 10.74 5.86 -16.24
CA VAL A 28 9.40 5.27 -16.26
C VAL A 28 8.29 6.27 -16.57
N ASP A 29 8.48 7.54 -16.19
CA ASP A 29 7.54 8.63 -16.39
C ASP A 29 7.43 9.05 -17.86
N ASP A 30 8.51 8.92 -18.63
CA ASP A 30 8.50 9.12 -20.08
C ASP A 30 8.11 7.84 -20.83
N ASN A 31 8.70 6.68 -20.45
CA ASN A 31 8.47 5.40 -21.14
C ASN A 31 7.07 4.82 -20.91
N LEU A 32 6.48 5.00 -19.72
CA LEU A 32 5.10 4.61 -19.40
C LEU A 32 4.17 5.83 -19.30
N SER A 33 4.51 6.92 -20.00
CA SER A 33 3.65 8.09 -20.05
C SER A 33 2.30 7.72 -20.65
N VAL A 34 1.21 8.12 -19.98
CA VAL A 34 -0.17 7.96 -20.47
C VAL A 34 -0.41 8.59 -21.86
N LYS A 35 0.51 9.47 -22.32
CA LYS A 35 0.50 10.05 -23.66
C LYS A 35 0.76 9.02 -24.78
N PHE A 36 1.48 7.94 -24.46
CA PHE A 36 1.85 6.89 -25.40
C PHE A 36 1.02 5.61 -25.20
N GLU A 37 0.08 5.62 -24.26
CA GLU A 37 -0.78 4.47 -23.98
C GLU A 37 -1.79 4.28 -25.12
N LEU A 38 -1.49 3.32 -26.00
CA LEU A 38 -2.42 2.83 -27.01
C LEU A 38 -3.39 1.84 -26.34
N ILE A 39 -4.54 2.35 -25.90
CA ILE A 39 -5.63 1.51 -25.40
C ILE A 39 -6.27 0.80 -26.60
N TYR A 40 -5.82 -0.41 -26.89
CA TYR A 40 -6.54 -1.33 -27.78
C TYR A 40 -7.65 -2.01 -26.98
N THR A 41 -8.89 -1.56 -27.14
CA THR A 41 -10.06 -2.21 -26.53
C THR A 41 -10.43 -3.48 -27.30
N MET A 42 -9.55 -4.48 -27.28
CA MET A 42 -9.81 -5.81 -27.82
C MET A 42 -10.06 -6.75 -26.64
N GLY A 43 -11.26 -7.33 -26.57
CA GLY A 43 -11.66 -8.24 -25.49
C GLY A 43 -12.87 -7.72 -24.70
N SER A 44 -13.24 -8.46 -23.65
CA SER A 44 -14.24 -8.02 -22.69
C SER A 44 -13.63 -6.99 -21.75
N GLN A 45 -14.41 -5.98 -21.37
CA GLN A 45 -13.98 -4.98 -20.40
C GLN A 45 -13.68 -5.65 -19.06
N GLU A 46 -12.41 -5.63 -18.66
CA GLU A 46 -11.98 -6.03 -17.32
C GLU A 46 -11.64 -4.80 -16.47
N SER A 47 -11.68 -4.96 -15.15
CA SER A 47 -11.18 -3.96 -14.23
C SER A 47 -9.66 -3.84 -14.41
N VAL A 48 -9.17 -2.59 -14.51
CA VAL A 48 -7.73 -2.33 -14.54
C VAL A 48 -7.15 -2.60 -13.15
N ASP A 49 -6.34 -3.65 -13.02
CA ASP A 49 -5.75 -4.11 -11.76
C ASP A 49 -6.81 -4.29 -10.64
N PHE A 50 -6.51 -3.74 -9.46
CA PHE A 50 -7.35 -3.72 -8.28
C PHE A 50 -8.33 -2.54 -8.26
N ALA A 51 -8.83 -2.12 -9.43
CA ALA A 51 -9.86 -1.07 -9.51
C ALA A 51 -11.28 -1.66 -9.34
N PRO A 52 -12.21 -0.93 -8.70
CA PRO A 52 -12.06 0.41 -8.14
C PRO A 52 -11.50 0.48 -6.71
N GLU A 53 -11.36 -0.64 -6.02
CA GLU A 53 -11.05 -0.71 -4.60
C GLU A 53 -9.72 -0.01 -4.25
N ARG A 54 -8.72 -0.08 -5.13
CA ARG A 54 -7.41 0.56 -4.96
C ARG A 54 -7.52 2.05 -4.63
N TRP A 55 -8.27 2.81 -5.42
CA TRP A 55 -8.37 4.25 -5.21
C TRP A 55 -9.36 4.60 -4.09
N LEU A 56 -10.40 3.79 -3.89
CA LEU A 56 -11.34 3.95 -2.77
C LEU A 56 -10.65 3.79 -1.42
N ILE A 57 -9.80 2.76 -1.27
CA ILE A 57 -9.05 2.53 -0.02
C ILE A 57 -8.08 3.68 0.23
N ILE A 58 -7.37 4.16 -0.80
CA ILE A 58 -6.47 5.31 -0.66
C ILE A 58 -7.25 6.54 -0.19
N GLN A 59 -8.40 6.84 -0.80
CA GLN A 59 -9.23 7.98 -0.41
C GLN A 59 -9.68 7.89 1.05
N GLN A 60 -10.15 6.73 1.50
CA GLN A 60 -10.57 6.55 2.89
C GLN A 60 -9.42 6.69 3.88
N VAL A 61 -8.22 6.20 3.53
CA VAL A 61 -7.04 6.41 4.36
C VAL A 61 -6.68 7.90 4.42
N LEU A 62 -6.77 8.63 3.30
CA LEU A 62 -6.51 10.07 3.25
C LEU A 62 -7.57 10.87 4.02
N GLU A 63 -8.85 10.48 4.00
CA GLU A 63 -9.92 11.13 4.76
C GLU A 63 -9.68 11.13 6.27
N LEU A 64 -8.94 10.14 6.79
CA LEU A 64 -8.58 10.03 8.20
C LEU A 64 -7.40 10.94 8.59
N LEU A 65 -6.52 11.30 7.64
CA LEU A 65 -5.30 12.06 7.93
C LEU A 65 -5.56 13.40 8.63
N PRO A 66 -6.51 14.24 8.19
CA PRO A 66 -6.77 15.53 8.84
C PRO A 66 -7.13 15.39 10.32
N GLN A 67 -7.95 14.39 10.66
CA GLN A 67 -8.38 14.14 12.02
C GLN A 67 -7.19 13.82 12.93
N PHE A 68 -6.32 12.90 12.51
CA PHE A 68 -5.14 12.53 13.28
C PHE A 68 -4.06 13.63 13.28
N ALA A 69 -3.92 14.37 12.18
CA ALA A 69 -3.01 15.50 12.11
C ALA A 69 -3.38 16.59 13.14
N ILE A 70 -4.67 16.94 13.26
CA ILE A 70 -5.16 17.90 14.25
C ILE A 70 -4.89 17.41 15.68
N GLN A 71 -5.07 16.11 15.94
CA GLN A 71 -4.76 15.53 17.25
C GLN A 71 -3.27 15.66 17.58
N ILE A 72 -2.40 15.36 16.62
CA ILE A 72 -0.95 15.49 16.81
C ILE A 72 -0.53 16.94 16.99
N GLN A 73 -1.11 17.87 16.24
CA GLN A 73 -0.81 19.30 16.37
C GLN A 73 -1.09 19.83 17.79
N LYS A 74 -2.14 19.31 18.46
CA LYS A 74 -2.43 19.66 19.86
C LYS A 74 -1.34 19.22 20.84
N HIS A 75 -0.66 18.11 20.56
CA HIS A 75 0.38 17.56 21.43
C HIS A 75 1.80 18.00 21.03
N LEU A 76 2.03 18.23 19.73
CA LEU A 76 3.33 18.55 19.13
C LEU A 76 3.16 19.63 18.05
N PRO A 77 2.82 20.88 18.43
CA PRO A 77 2.50 21.94 17.46
C PRO A 77 3.66 22.28 16.51
N GLU A 78 4.91 22.12 16.96
CA GLU A 78 6.10 22.38 16.15
C GLU A 78 6.49 21.23 15.21
N ALA A 79 5.83 20.07 15.32
CA ALA A 79 6.19 18.87 14.58
C ALA A 79 5.32 18.66 13.33
N ILE A 80 4.24 19.44 13.18
CA ILE A 80 3.28 19.33 12.09
C ILE A 80 2.74 20.72 11.70
N ASP A 81 2.63 20.95 10.39
CA ASP A 81 2.04 22.14 9.79
C ASP A 81 0.75 21.73 9.07
N ILE A 82 -0.36 22.42 9.36
CA ILE A 82 -1.67 22.13 8.79
C ILE A 82 -2.23 23.43 8.22
N GLN A 83 -2.43 23.44 6.91
CA GLN A 83 -3.01 24.58 6.20
C GLN A 83 -4.43 24.23 5.77
N THR A 84 -5.40 24.88 6.40
CA THR A 84 -6.83 24.77 6.06
C THR A 84 -7.22 25.88 5.09
N PHE A 85 -7.56 25.53 3.85
CA PHE A 85 -7.86 26.51 2.80
C PHE A 85 -9.37 26.78 2.66
N GLY A 86 -10.04 27.19 3.75
CA GLY A 86 -11.47 27.50 3.73
C GLY A 86 -12.39 26.28 3.54
N GLU A 87 -13.69 26.52 3.40
CA GLU A 87 -14.71 25.47 3.27
C GLU A 87 -14.54 24.66 1.98
N GLY A 88 -14.75 23.34 2.08
CA GLY A 88 -14.75 22.42 0.93
C GLY A 88 -13.38 22.00 0.40
N LYS A 89 -12.27 22.38 1.04
CA LYS A 89 -10.92 21.99 0.60
C LYS A 89 -10.29 20.96 1.54
N PHE A 90 -9.61 19.99 0.94
CA PHE A 90 -8.80 19.04 1.69
C PHE A 90 -7.60 19.78 2.31
N PRO A 91 -7.37 19.65 3.63
CA PRO A 91 -6.30 20.39 4.30
C PRO A 91 -4.93 19.85 3.89
N ARG A 92 -3.97 20.75 3.74
CA ARG A 92 -2.60 20.37 3.46
C ARG A 92 -1.90 20.08 4.78
N VAL A 93 -1.46 18.84 4.95
CA VAL A 93 -0.73 18.37 6.13
C VAL A 93 0.74 18.18 5.75
N ARG A 94 1.65 18.71 6.57
CA ARG A 94 3.10 18.56 6.41
C ARG A 94 3.77 18.21 7.74
N LEU A 95 4.58 17.16 7.75
CA LEU A 95 5.26 16.61 8.90
C LEU A 95 6.69 17.14 8.96
N LEU A 96 6.97 17.94 9.98
CA LEU A 96 8.25 18.64 10.13
C LEU A 96 9.29 17.79 10.86
N ARG A 97 8.84 16.84 11.69
CA ARG A 97 9.71 15.99 12.51
C ARG A 97 9.30 14.52 12.37
N LYS A 98 10.29 13.62 12.45
CA LYS A 98 10.09 12.16 12.31
C LYS A 98 9.12 11.59 13.35
N ASN A 99 9.19 12.07 14.59
CA ASN A 99 8.33 11.60 15.67
C ASN A 99 6.83 11.85 15.41
N ALA A 100 6.46 12.96 14.75
CA ALA A 100 5.07 13.21 14.37
C ALA A 100 4.59 12.23 13.29
N ALA A 101 5.46 11.91 12.32
CA ALA A 101 5.13 10.91 11.30
C ALA A 101 4.91 9.52 11.91
N ASP A 102 5.75 9.12 12.87
CA ASP A 102 5.61 7.83 13.56
C ASP A 102 4.29 7.76 14.34
N GLN A 103 3.96 8.82 15.09
CA GLN A 103 2.70 8.88 15.84
C GLN A 103 1.47 8.91 14.93
N LEU A 104 1.52 9.65 13.81
CA LEU A 104 0.42 9.74 12.84
C LEU A 104 0.13 8.39 12.22
N LEU A 105 1.17 7.75 11.68
CA LEU A 105 1.04 6.48 10.98
C LEU A 105 0.64 5.36 11.92
N LYS A 106 1.13 5.38 13.18
CA LYS A 106 0.70 4.44 14.21
C LYS A 106 -0.79 4.60 14.54
N SER A 107 -1.24 5.83 14.82
CA SER A 107 -2.65 6.11 15.15
C SER A 107 -3.60 5.73 14.01
N LEU A 108 -3.18 6.00 12.76
CA LEU A 108 -3.90 5.62 11.56
C LEU A 108 -4.02 4.09 11.41
N ALA A 109 -2.92 3.36 11.62
CA ALA A 109 -2.91 1.90 11.56
C ALA A 109 -3.80 1.27 12.64
N GLU A 110 -3.72 1.76 13.88
CA GLU A 110 -4.59 1.32 14.98
C GLU A 110 -6.07 1.53 14.63
N TYR A 111 -6.43 2.71 14.09
CA TYR A 111 -7.79 2.98 13.67
C TYR A 111 -8.29 2.06 12.55
N ILE A 112 -7.44 1.78 11.56
CA ILE A 112 -7.76 0.85 10.46
C ILE A 112 -8.01 -0.56 10.99
N VAL A 113 -7.21 -1.03 11.96
CA VAL A 113 -7.39 -2.36 12.57
C VAL A 113 -8.63 -2.41 13.47
N ASP A 114 -8.98 -1.31 14.13
CA ASP A 114 -10.12 -1.24 15.04
C ASP A 114 -11.46 -1.09 14.33
N ARG A 115 -11.51 -0.30 13.25
CA ARG A 115 -12.74 0.03 12.54
C ARG A 115 -12.92 -0.78 11.28
N GLY A 116 -11.83 -1.25 10.68
CA GLY A 116 -11.81 -1.84 9.35
C GLY A 116 -11.91 -0.81 8.24
N LEU A 117 -11.64 -1.28 7.03
CA LEU A 117 -11.91 -0.58 5.78
C LEU A 117 -12.74 -1.51 4.87
N PRO A 118 -13.51 -0.98 3.92
CA PRO A 118 -14.00 -1.74 2.79
C PRO A 118 -12.91 -2.60 2.15
N GLY A 119 -13.19 -3.89 1.97
CA GLY A 119 -12.21 -4.89 1.52
C GLY A 119 -11.25 -5.40 2.61
N LEU A 120 -11.21 -4.76 3.78
CA LEU A 120 -10.34 -5.12 4.90
C LEU A 120 -11.14 -5.26 6.22
N PRO A 121 -11.82 -6.41 6.45
CA PRO A 121 -12.67 -6.65 7.61
C PRO A 121 -11.84 -7.00 8.85
N THR A 122 -10.95 -6.10 9.28
CA THR A 122 -10.09 -6.27 10.46
C THR A 122 -10.88 -6.30 11.77
N ARG A 123 -11.93 -5.49 11.86
CA ARG A 123 -12.77 -5.35 13.07
C ARG A 123 -13.42 -6.64 13.53
N SER A 124 -13.78 -7.53 12.60
CA SER A 124 -14.41 -8.82 12.92
C SER A 124 -13.40 -9.93 13.25
N GLN A 125 -12.10 -9.65 13.14
CA GLN A 125 -11.06 -10.64 13.43
C GLN A 125 -10.84 -10.78 14.95
N PRO A 126 -10.39 -11.98 15.39
CA PRO A 126 -9.94 -12.17 16.78
C PRO A 126 -8.80 -11.22 17.15
N ASP A 127 -8.66 -10.90 18.43
CA ASP A 127 -7.65 -9.95 18.92
C ASP A 127 -6.22 -10.36 18.53
N ALA A 128 -5.90 -11.65 18.59
CA ALA A 128 -4.60 -12.16 18.13
C ALA A 128 -4.32 -11.84 16.66
N MET A 129 -5.34 -11.94 15.80
CA MET A 129 -5.22 -11.60 14.38
C MET A 129 -5.15 -10.09 14.15
N ARG A 130 -5.89 -9.29 14.94
CA ARG A 130 -5.79 -7.83 14.89
C ARG A 130 -4.39 -7.34 15.24
N VAL A 131 -3.76 -7.94 16.26
CA VAL A 131 -2.36 -7.66 16.62
C VAL A 131 -1.41 -8.05 15.49
N ALA A 132 -1.60 -9.23 14.88
CA ALA A 132 -0.78 -9.66 13.75
C ALA A 132 -0.92 -8.71 12.54
N ILE A 133 -2.15 -8.32 12.19
CA ILE A 133 -2.41 -7.35 11.11
C ILE A 133 -1.78 -6.00 11.42
N LEU A 134 -1.89 -5.51 12.67
CA LEU A 134 -1.30 -4.23 13.06
C LEU A 134 0.23 -4.24 12.88
N ARG A 135 0.90 -5.30 13.35
CA ARG A 135 2.34 -5.49 13.11
C ARG A 135 2.65 -5.55 11.61
N TYR A 136 1.86 -6.32 10.87
CA TYR A 136 2.00 -6.51 9.44
C TYR A 136 1.86 -5.22 8.63
N ILE A 137 1.08 -4.22 9.05
CA ILE A 137 0.95 -2.95 8.31
C ILE A 137 1.87 -1.83 8.82
N THR A 138 2.47 -1.99 10.01
CA THR A 138 3.28 -0.93 10.65
C THR A 138 4.78 -1.18 10.62
N LEU A 139 5.23 -2.44 10.69
CA LEU A 139 6.66 -2.78 10.72
C LEU A 139 7.26 -2.73 9.30
N PRO A 140 8.32 -1.91 9.06
CA PRO A 140 8.98 -1.86 7.75
C PRO A 140 9.55 -3.23 7.34
N GLU A 141 10.26 -3.87 8.26
CA GLU A 141 10.81 -5.22 8.12
C GLU A 141 9.99 -6.18 8.98
N LEU A 142 9.53 -7.26 8.37
CA LEU A 142 8.78 -8.32 9.06
C LEU A 142 9.67 -9.55 9.21
N ASP A 143 9.55 -10.22 10.33
CA ASP A 143 10.09 -11.57 10.50
C ASP A 143 9.18 -12.62 9.83
N ILE A 144 9.69 -13.84 9.73
CA ILE A 144 8.98 -14.94 9.08
C ILE A 144 7.73 -15.32 9.90
N GLU A 145 7.77 -15.17 11.23
CA GLU A 145 6.63 -15.41 12.10
C GLU A 145 5.47 -14.43 11.81
N ASP A 146 5.75 -13.13 11.71
CA ASP A 146 4.77 -12.07 11.44
C ASP A 146 4.14 -12.24 10.05
N ILE A 147 4.94 -12.60 9.04
CA ILE A 147 4.45 -12.88 7.69
C ILE A 147 3.51 -14.09 7.73
N ASN A 148 3.95 -15.20 8.34
CA ASN A 148 3.17 -16.42 8.41
C ASN A 148 1.87 -16.25 9.21
N ALA A 149 1.90 -15.45 10.28
CA ALA A 149 0.72 -15.19 11.11
C ALA A 149 -0.44 -14.59 10.30
N VAL A 150 -0.13 -13.82 9.25
CA VAL A 150 -1.12 -13.21 8.36
C VAL A 150 -1.32 -14.07 7.11
N GLU A 151 -0.26 -14.36 6.35
CA GLU A 151 -0.35 -14.96 5.01
C GLU A 151 -0.83 -16.43 5.01
N LYS A 152 -0.64 -17.17 6.11
CA LYS A 152 -1.15 -18.54 6.27
C LYS A 152 -2.51 -18.61 6.98
N SER A 153 -3.07 -17.46 7.35
CA SER A 153 -4.36 -17.40 8.03
C SER A 153 -5.51 -17.35 7.04
N ASN A 154 -6.73 -17.61 7.53
CA ASN A 154 -7.96 -17.42 6.75
C ASN A 154 -8.19 -15.95 6.37
N PHE A 155 -7.50 -15.01 7.02
CA PHE A 155 -7.57 -13.60 6.65
C PHE A 155 -6.83 -13.32 5.35
N TRP A 156 -5.88 -14.15 4.91
CA TRP A 156 -5.20 -13.98 3.63
C TRP A 156 -5.97 -14.66 2.51
N SER A 157 -6.81 -13.89 1.83
CA SER A 157 -7.70 -14.35 0.76
C SER A 157 -7.59 -13.45 -0.47
N ASN A 158 -8.16 -13.88 -1.59
CA ASN A 158 -8.25 -13.07 -2.81
C ASN A 158 -8.91 -11.70 -2.58
N LEU A 159 -9.79 -11.59 -1.57
CA LEU A 159 -10.51 -10.36 -1.26
C LEU A 159 -9.70 -9.39 -0.41
N THR A 160 -8.83 -9.89 0.47
CA THR A 160 -8.18 -9.11 1.55
C THR A 160 -6.69 -8.88 1.30
N LYS A 161 -6.05 -9.73 0.49
CA LYS A 161 -4.62 -9.65 0.15
C LYS A 161 -4.23 -8.28 -0.41
N PHE A 162 -4.91 -7.83 -1.48
CA PHE A 162 -4.59 -6.56 -2.12
C PHE A 162 -4.90 -5.34 -1.25
N PRO A 163 -6.08 -5.25 -0.58
CA PRO A 163 -6.32 -4.20 0.42
C PRO A 163 -5.23 -4.12 1.49
N LEU A 164 -4.80 -5.27 2.03
CA LEU A 164 -3.82 -5.32 3.11
C LEU A 164 -2.44 -4.85 2.64
N LEU A 165 -1.99 -5.34 1.48
CA LEU A 165 -0.72 -4.93 0.89
C LEU A 165 -0.71 -3.45 0.51
N LEU A 166 -1.84 -2.92 0.04
CA LEU A 166 -1.99 -1.50 -0.26
C LEU A 166 -1.83 -0.65 1.00
N VAL A 167 -2.53 -0.99 2.08
CA VAL A 167 -2.40 -0.29 3.38
C VAL A 167 -0.98 -0.41 3.93
N ARG A 168 -0.36 -1.59 3.84
CA ARG A 168 1.05 -1.79 4.21
C ARG A 168 1.98 -0.87 3.40
N GLY A 169 1.78 -0.76 2.08
CA GLY A 169 2.57 0.14 1.22
C GLY A 169 2.41 1.61 1.59
N LEU A 170 1.19 2.04 1.93
CA LEU A 170 0.90 3.40 2.39
C LEU A 170 1.61 3.72 3.72
N ILE A 171 1.64 2.77 4.65
CA ILE A 171 2.11 2.96 6.02
C ILE A 171 3.57 2.51 6.17
N ALA A 172 3.83 1.19 6.28
CA ALA A 172 5.16 0.62 6.47
C ALA A 172 6.09 0.84 5.26
N GLY A 173 5.52 0.82 4.04
CA GLY A 173 6.26 1.13 2.80
C GLY A 173 6.66 2.61 2.69
N GLY A 174 6.13 3.46 3.55
CA GLY A 174 6.58 4.85 3.69
C GLY A 174 6.01 5.83 2.66
N VAL A 175 5.03 5.44 1.83
CA VAL A 175 4.42 6.35 0.85
C VAL A 175 3.81 7.56 1.55
N LEU A 176 2.99 7.37 2.59
CA LEU A 176 2.41 8.50 3.34
C LEU A 176 3.47 9.33 4.05
N ARG A 177 4.52 8.68 4.58
CA ARG A 177 5.64 9.40 5.21
C ARG A 177 6.35 10.30 4.22
N PHE A 178 6.54 9.83 2.99
CA PHE A 178 7.21 10.56 1.93
C PHE A 178 6.34 11.71 1.42
N THR A 179 5.05 11.47 1.15
CA THR A 179 4.14 12.48 0.58
C THR A 179 3.78 13.59 1.56
N LEU A 180 3.83 13.32 2.87
CA LEU A 180 3.51 14.28 3.92
C LEU A 180 4.74 15.03 4.45
N ARG A 181 5.92 14.92 3.84
CA ARG A 181 7.16 15.59 4.30
C ARG A 181 7.21 17.09 3.96
#